data_AF-A0A925U526-F1
#
_entry.id   AF-A0A925U526-F1
#
_cell.length_a   1.000
_cell.length_b   1.000
_cell.length_c   1.000
_cell.angle_alpha   90.00
_cell.angle_beta   90.00
_cell.angle_gamma   90.00
#
_symmetry.space_group_name_H-M   'P 1'
#
loop_
_entity.id
_entity.type
_entity.pdbx_description
1 polymer ?
#
loop_
_entity_poly.entity_id
_entity_poly.type
_entity_poly.pdbx_seq_one_letter_code
_entity_poly.pdbx_strand_id
1 'polypeptide(L)'
;ESAGARPGPMCYRGGGPLTVTDANVLVGKISPEHFPKLFGAEGREALDGDSVHKAFEELAAQIGMTPEAAADGFLRIAAENMANAIKKISVERGYDVTRYTLAAFGGAGGQHACLVADRLGMSRILIHPLSSVLSAHGIALAERRAIRAQGVERPLDEALKAVSRIEETLVAGCTTELAAQGATADNVCHETWLHLKYEGAGLSLPIAKGSADEMRAAFEAAHRARFGFISTEKVLIVESVEVSVSLPGAPTAEPELPLSDSPAPPPDEQTRFYSDGAWRETGLYLRASLEPGHTIDGPAIIIEPNQTIVVEPGWRAAVTKHNHLLLTHLSHGERSERASAPSEGVRTLSLDSGTHHPRPLPAGEGVGKDSSDPVLLEVMQNRFMGIAEQMGTALANTAQSVNIRERLDFSCSVFDAQGALVANAPHIPVHLGSMDRSVETVIREAGADMRAGDVFMLNAPYNGGTHLPDITVVMPVFDDAGERPLFYVAARGHHADVGGVAPGSITPNARTID
;
A
#
# COMPACT_ATOMS: atom_id res chain seq x y z
N GLU A 1 0.42 -19.32 -0.91
CA GLU A 1 1.53 -20.21 -1.34
C GLU A 1 1.94 -19.83 -2.76
N SER A 2 3.14 -20.23 -3.22
CA SER A 2 3.65 -19.91 -4.57
C SER A 2 4.07 -21.19 -5.28
N ALA A 3 3.74 -21.31 -6.57
CA ALA A 3 4.15 -22.43 -7.42
C ALA A 3 5.62 -22.33 -7.90
N GLY A 4 6.29 -21.20 -7.64
CA GLY A 4 7.66 -20.94 -8.06
C GLY A 4 7.84 -21.05 -9.58
N ALA A 5 9.05 -21.44 -10.01
CA ALA A 5 9.33 -21.76 -11.41
C ALA A 5 9.23 -23.28 -11.72
N ARG A 6 9.29 -24.13 -10.68
CA ARG A 6 9.14 -25.59 -10.76
C ARG A 6 8.37 -26.08 -9.52
N PRO A 7 7.20 -26.71 -9.67
CA PRO A 7 6.57 -27.09 -10.95
C PRO A 7 6.08 -25.90 -11.78
N GLY A 8 5.96 -24.71 -11.17
CA GLY A 8 5.53 -23.48 -11.83
C GLY A 8 4.02 -23.42 -12.07
N PRO A 9 3.52 -22.34 -12.71
CA PRO A 9 2.20 -22.30 -13.32
C PRO A 9 1.88 -23.53 -14.15
N MET A 10 0.60 -23.89 -14.24
CA MET A 10 0.14 -25.02 -15.06
C MET A 10 0.59 -24.88 -16.52
N CYS A 11 0.52 -23.67 -17.08
CA CYS A 11 0.94 -23.33 -18.43
C CYS A 11 2.44 -23.58 -18.70
N TYR A 12 3.26 -23.80 -17.67
CA TYR A 12 4.69 -24.11 -17.83
C TYR A 12 4.96 -25.58 -18.15
N ARG A 13 3.92 -26.43 -18.24
CA ARG A 13 4.02 -27.87 -18.55
C ARG A 13 4.79 -28.67 -17.48
N GLY A 14 4.92 -28.13 -16.26
CA GLY A 14 5.62 -28.74 -15.14
C GLY A 14 4.75 -29.51 -14.14
N GLY A 15 3.44 -29.62 -14.41
CA GLY A 15 2.48 -30.29 -13.52
C GLY A 15 2.09 -29.47 -12.28
N GLY A 16 2.21 -28.14 -12.35
CA GLY A 16 1.84 -27.26 -11.24
C GLY A 16 0.36 -26.87 -11.23
N PRO A 17 -0.09 -26.16 -10.17
CA PRO A 17 -1.47 -25.75 -10.00
C PRO A 17 -1.84 -24.57 -10.93
N LEU A 18 -3.12 -24.22 -10.99
CA LEU A 18 -3.56 -22.94 -11.55
C LEU A 18 -3.00 -21.77 -10.72
N THR A 19 -2.53 -20.74 -11.42
CA THR A 19 -1.90 -19.55 -10.85
C THR A 19 -2.37 -18.27 -11.55
N VAL A 20 -1.89 -17.11 -11.07
CA VAL A 20 -2.13 -15.80 -11.68
C VAL A 20 -1.63 -15.74 -13.14
N THR A 21 -0.51 -16.39 -13.45
CA THR A 21 0.00 -16.47 -14.84
C THR A 21 -0.97 -17.24 -15.74
N ASP A 22 -1.53 -18.34 -15.24
CA ASP A 22 -2.53 -19.14 -15.97
C ASP A 22 -3.80 -18.32 -16.25
N ALA A 23 -4.26 -17.55 -15.26
CA ALA A 23 -5.38 -16.64 -15.44
C ALA A 23 -5.12 -15.63 -16.57
N ASN A 24 -3.94 -14.99 -16.57
CA ASN A 24 -3.52 -14.06 -17.64
C ASN A 24 -3.46 -14.72 -19.03
N VAL A 25 -3.03 -15.98 -19.12
CA VAL A 25 -3.04 -16.74 -20.38
C VAL A 25 -4.48 -16.98 -20.84
N LEU A 26 -5.37 -17.41 -19.94
CA LEU A 26 -6.77 -17.67 -20.27
C LEU A 26 -7.49 -16.42 -20.78
N VAL A 27 -7.31 -15.29 -20.11
CA VAL A 27 -7.97 -14.04 -20.49
C VAL A 27 -7.28 -13.32 -21.65
N GLY A 28 -6.25 -13.90 -22.27
CA GLY A 28 -5.57 -13.31 -23.43
C GLY A 28 -4.64 -12.12 -23.11
N LYS A 29 -4.34 -11.86 -21.83
CA LYS A 29 -3.39 -10.81 -21.41
C LYS A 29 -1.93 -11.23 -21.62
N ILE A 30 -1.66 -12.53 -21.63
CA ILE A 30 -0.38 -13.12 -22.07
C ILE A 30 -0.65 -13.91 -23.35
N SER A 31 0.10 -13.60 -24.42
CA SER A 31 0.09 -14.40 -25.64
C SER A 31 1.14 -15.51 -25.56
N PRO A 32 0.75 -16.81 -25.64
CA PRO A 32 1.69 -17.93 -25.69
C PRO A 32 2.70 -17.85 -26.84
N GLU A 33 2.32 -17.25 -27.97
CA GLU A 33 3.16 -17.16 -29.17
C GLU A 33 4.31 -16.17 -29.02
N HIS A 34 4.06 -15.07 -28.30
CA HIS A 34 5.03 -14.01 -28.01
C HIS A 34 5.78 -14.25 -26.68
N PHE A 35 5.45 -15.32 -25.95
CA PHE A 35 6.17 -15.70 -24.74
C PHE A 35 7.40 -16.57 -25.08
N PRO A 36 8.54 -16.41 -24.38
CA PRO A 36 9.71 -17.25 -24.60
C PRO A 36 9.41 -18.75 -24.54
N LYS A 37 9.81 -19.48 -25.59
CA LYS A 37 9.65 -20.94 -25.69
C LYS A 37 10.68 -21.68 -24.85
N LEU A 38 10.42 -21.75 -23.55
CA LEU A 38 11.34 -22.30 -22.54
C LEU A 38 10.75 -23.47 -21.76
N PHE A 39 9.58 -23.97 -22.17
CA PHE A 39 8.78 -24.92 -21.41
C PHE A 39 8.80 -26.33 -22.01
N GLY A 40 8.15 -27.26 -21.30
CA GLY A 40 8.09 -28.66 -21.69
C GLY A 40 9.37 -29.43 -21.38
N ALA A 41 9.39 -30.71 -21.76
CA ALA A 41 10.45 -31.65 -21.36
C ALA A 41 11.83 -31.25 -21.91
N GLU A 42 11.86 -30.64 -23.10
CA GLU A 42 13.10 -30.19 -23.76
C GLU A 42 13.37 -28.68 -23.59
N GLY A 43 12.49 -27.93 -22.91
CA GLY A 43 12.63 -26.49 -22.69
C GLY A 43 12.55 -25.66 -23.97
N ARG A 44 11.69 -26.05 -24.91
CA ARG A 44 11.54 -25.45 -26.25
C ARG A 44 10.09 -25.22 -26.66
N GLU A 45 9.15 -25.53 -25.78
CA GLU A 45 7.72 -25.42 -26.05
C GLU A 45 7.19 -24.06 -25.56
N ALA A 46 6.12 -23.59 -26.20
CA ALA A 46 5.35 -22.44 -25.75
C ALA A 46 4.52 -22.78 -24.49
N LEU A 47 3.91 -21.75 -23.91
CA LEU A 47 2.94 -21.92 -22.82
C LEU A 47 1.79 -22.85 -23.25
N ASP A 48 1.31 -23.67 -22.32
CA ASP A 48 0.20 -24.60 -22.55
C ASP A 48 -1.15 -23.95 -22.24
N GLY A 49 -1.70 -23.23 -23.21
CA GLY A 49 -3.01 -22.59 -23.08
C GLY A 49 -4.17 -23.60 -22.99
N ASP A 50 -4.05 -24.76 -23.62
CA ASP A 50 -5.11 -25.77 -23.67
C ASP A 50 -5.35 -26.40 -22.29
N SER A 51 -4.26 -26.78 -21.61
CA SER A 51 -4.34 -27.30 -20.24
C SER A 51 -4.92 -26.28 -19.27
N VAL A 52 -4.55 -25.00 -19.42
CA VAL A 52 -5.12 -23.91 -18.61
C VAL A 52 -6.62 -23.76 -18.85
N HIS A 53 -7.06 -23.76 -20.11
CA HIS A 53 -8.47 -23.62 -20.45
C HIS A 53 -9.31 -24.72 -19.81
N LYS A 54 -8.89 -25.98 -19.99
CA LYS A 54 -9.56 -27.14 -19.40
C LYS A 54 -9.63 -27.07 -17.86
N ALA A 55 -8.54 -26.68 -17.20
CA ALA A 55 -8.53 -26.58 -15.74
C ALA A 55 -9.43 -25.46 -15.22
N PHE A 56 -9.51 -24.32 -15.94
CA PHE A 56 -10.46 -23.27 -15.60
C PHE A 56 -11.91 -23.64 -15.92
N GLU A 57 -12.20 -24.44 -16.95
CA GLU A 57 -13.54 -25.01 -17.17
C GLU A 57 -14.00 -25.86 -15.99
N GLU A 58 -13.14 -26.75 -15.50
CA GLU A 58 -13.43 -27.60 -14.34
C GLU A 58 -13.65 -26.78 -13.06
N LEU A 59 -12.83 -25.75 -12.84
CA LEU A 59 -12.97 -24.85 -11.69
C LEU A 59 -14.22 -23.97 -11.78
N ALA A 60 -14.47 -23.36 -12.94
CA ALA A 60 -15.59 -22.46 -13.16
C ALA A 60 -16.93 -23.19 -13.02
N ALA A 61 -17.00 -24.47 -13.43
CA ALA A 61 -18.15 -25.32 -13.22
C ALA A 61 -18.47 -25.55 -11.72
N GLN A 62 -17.46 -25.63 -10.85
CA GLN A 62 -17.66 -25.82 -9.40
C GLN A 62 -18.22 -24.57 -8.71
N ILE A 63 -17.87 -23.38 -9.21
CA ILE A 63 -18.27 -22.10 -8.62
C ILE A 63 -19.45 -21.43 -9.36
N GLY A 64 -19.94 -22.03 -10.45
CA GLY A 64 -21.07 -21.51 -11.22
C GLY A 64 -20.77 -20.26 -12.05
N MET A 65 -19.56 -20.17 -12.62
CA MET A 65 -19.12 -19.04 -13.47
C MET A 65 -18.62 -19.53 -14.84
N THR A 66 -18.34 -18.62 -15.78
CA THR A 66 -17.58 -18.96 -16.99
C THR A 66 -16.07 -19.00 -16.68
N PRO A 67 -15.26 -19.75 -17.46
CA PRO A 67 -13.81 -19.79 -17.28
C PRO A 67 -13.16 -18.41 -17.26
N GLU A 68 -13.55 -17.53 -18.20
CA GLU A 68 -13.03 -16.18 -18.33
C GLU A 68 -13.41 -15.30 -17.13
N ALA A 69 -14.66 -15.38 -16.67
CA ALA A 69 -15.13 -14.63 -15.51
C ALA A 69 -14.43 -15.10 -14.22
N ALA A 70 -14.18 -16.41 -14.08
CA ALA A 70 -13.41 -16.95 -12.98
C ALA A 70 -11.96 -16.41 -13.00
N ALA A 71 -11.26 -16.51 -14.14
CA ALA A 71 -9.90 -16.02 -14.27
C ALA A 71 -9.77 -14.50 -14.05
N ASP A 72 -10.67 -13.70 -14.62
CA ASP A 72 -10.73 -12.24 -14.38
C ASP A 72 -10.96 -11.95 -12.89
N GLY A 73 -11.81 -12.73 -12.22
CA GLY A 73 -12.01 -12.70 -10.77
C GLY A 73 -10.71 -12.95 -9.98
N PHE A 74 -9.94 -13.99 -10.34
CA PHE A 74 -8.65 -14.27 -9.72
C PHE A 74 -7.65 -13.13 -9.91
N LEU A 75 -7.59 -12.52 -11.11
CA LEU A 75 -6.72 -11.38 -11.38
C LEU A 75 -7.12 -10.15 -10.54
N ARG A 76 -8.42 -9.90 -10.38
CA ARG A 76 -8.94 -8.82 -9.52
C ARG A 76 -8.58 -9.04 -8.05
N ILE A 77 -8.71 -10.26 -7.54
CA ILE A 77 -8.33 -10.61 -6.16
C ILE A 77 -6.81 -10.47 -5.97
N ALA A 78 -6.01 -10.95 -6.91
CA ALA A 78 -4.55 -10.79 -6.88
C ALA A 78 -4.14 -9.31 -6.87
N ALA A 79 -4.78 -8.47 -7.68
CA ALA A 79 -4.55 -7.02 -7.70
C ALA A 79 -4.94 -6.35 -6.37
N GLU A 80 -6.06 -6.75 -5.74
CA GLU A 80 -6.47 -6.23 -4.43
C GLU A 80 -5.45 -6.59 -3.34
N ASN A 81 -4.96 -7.84 -3.33
CA ASN A 81 -3.93 -8.29 -2.39
C ASN A 81 -2.61 -7.53 -2.55
N MET A 82 -2.16 -7.32 -3.79
CA MET A 82 -0.96 -6.52 -4.09
C MET A 82 -1.15 -5.06 -3.65
N ALA A 83 -2.31 -4.45 -3.95
CA ALA A 83 -2.63 -3.10 -3.54
C ALA A 83 -2.69 -2.96 -2.01
N ASN A 84 -3.26 -3.93 -1.30
CA ASN A 84 -3.31 -3.94 0.17
C ASN A 84 -1.92 -4.04 0.79
N ALA A 85 -1.03 -4.88 0.23
CA ALA A 85 0.36 -4.95 0.68
C ALA A 85 1.09 -3.61 0.51
N ILE A 86 0.90 -2.93 -0.63
CA ILE A 86 1.47 -1.60 -0.88
C ILE A 86 0.89 -0.56 0.09
N LYS A 87 -0.44 -0.55 0.27
CA LYS A 87 -1.13 0.34 1.22
C LYS A 87 -0.63 0.12 2.63
N LYS A 88 -0.51 -1.12 3.10
CA LYS A 88 -0.03 -1.44 4.45
C LYS A 88 1.32 -0.79 4.73
N ILE A 89 2.32 -1.03 3.88
CA ILE A 89 3.66 -0.46 4.04
C ILE A 89 3.65 1.07 3.94
N SER A 90 2.86 1.63 3.02
CA SER A 90 2.83 3.08 2.76
C SER A 90 2.10 3.86 3.84
N VAL A 91 0.94 3.36 4.29
CA VAL A 91 0.14 3.92 5.39
C VAL A 91 0.88 3.79 6.71
N GLU A 92 1.57 2.66 6.97
CA GLU A 92 2.45 2.50 8.13
C GLU A 92 3.51 3.60 8.22
N ARG A 93 3.89 4.21 7.09
CA ARG A 93 4.85 5.32 7.00
C ARG A 93 4.18 6.70 6.87
N GLY A 94 2.85 6.78 6.83
CA GLY A 94 2.10 8.03 6.73
C GLY A 94 1.99 8.62 5.32
N TYR A 95 2.19 7.83 4.27
CA TYR A 95 2.14 8.31 2.89
C TYR A 95 0.74 8.21 2.27
N ASP A 96 0.27 9.30 1.65
CA ASP A 96 -0.88 9.30 0.74
C ASP A 96 -0.46 8.79 -0.63
N VAL A 97 -0.74 7.50 -0.88
CA VAL A 97 -0.34 6.78 -2.10
C VAL A 97 -0.92 7.38 -3.39
N THR A 98 -2.06 8.06 -3.34
CA THR A 98 -2.75 8.59 -4.54
C THR A 98 -1.94 9.65 -5.28
N ARG A 99 -0.99 10.29 -4.59
CA ARG A 99 -0.13 11.36 -5.12
C ARG A 99 1.15 10.85 -5.79
N TYR A 100 1.44 9.55 -5.67
CA TYR A 100 2.67 8.96 -6.17
C TYR A 100 2.47 8.34 -7.56
N THR A 101 3.60 8.05 -8.21
CA THR A 101 3.64 7.24 -9.43
C THR A 101 4.02 5.81 -9.07
N LEU A 102 3.24 4.83 -9.52
CA LEU A 102 3.56 3.42 -9.32
C LEU A 102 4.73 3.02 -10.22
N ALA A 103 5.89 2.72 -9.65
CA ALA A 103 6.98 2.10 -10.40
C ALA A 103 6.72 0.59 -10.52
N ALA A 104 6.37 0.12 -11.72
CA ALA A 104 6.07 -1.29 -11.95
C ALA A 104 7.28 -2.02 -12.56
N PHE A 105 7.69 -3.12 -11.94
CA PHE A 105 8.88 -3.89 -12.31
C PHE A 105 8.72 -5.39 -12.05
N GLY A 106 9.71 -6.17 -12.49
CA GLY A 106 9.64 -7.63 -12.57
C GLY A 106 8.90 -8.10 -13.82
N GLY A 107 9.11 -9.37 -14.21
CA GLY A 107 8.57 -9.91 -15.47
C GLY A 107 7.03 -9.94 -15.56
N ALA A 108 6.33 -9.90 -14.42
CA ALA A 108 4.87 -9.83 -14.34
C ALA A 108 4.34 -8.45 -13.94
N GLY A 109 5.20 -7.47 -13.63
CA GLY A 109 4.79 -6.16 -13.13
C GLY A 109 3.86 -5.43 -14.11
N GLY A 110 4.27 -5.38 -15.38
CA GLY A 110 3.48 -4.76 -16.45
C GLY A 110 2.13 -5.43 -16.72
N GLN A 111 1.94 -6.68 -16.31
CA GLN A 111 0.70 -7.43 -16.54
C GLN A 111 -0.43 -7.01 -15.58
N HIS A 112 -0.07 -6.49 -14.40
CA HIS A 112 -1.02 -6.17 -13.33
C HIS A 112 -1.02 -4.68 -12.95
N ALA A 113 -0.09 -3.89 -13.49
CA ALA A 113 0.15 -2.53 -13.03
C ALA A 113 -1.09 -1.63 -13.06
N CYS A 114 -1.87 -1.67 -14.15
CA CYS A 114 -3.11 -0.88 -14.27
C CYS A 114 -4.13 -1.26 -13.19
N LEU A 115 -4.41 -2.56 -13.04
CA LEU A 115 -5.36 -3.06 -12.04
C LEU A 115 -4.93 -2.71 -10.61
N VAL A 116 -3.63 -2.82 -10.30
CA VAL A 116 -3.09 -2.43 -8.99
C VAL A 116 -3.20 -0.92 -8.77
N ALA A 117 -2.84 -0.10 -9.76
CA ALA A 117 -2.93 1.35 -9.67
C ALA A 117 -4.36 1.84 -9.46
N ASP A 118 -5.34 1.27 -10.17
CA ASP A 118 -6.76 1.58 -9.99
C ASP A 118 -7.23 1.31 -8.55
N ARG A 119 -6.75 0.24 -7.91
CA ARG A 119 -7.07 -0.09 -6.51
C ARG A 119 -6.35 0.77 -5.49
N LEU A 120 -5.20 1.31 -5.85
CA LEU A 120 -4.46 2.29 -5.07
C LEU A 120 -5.00 3.72 -5.26
N GLY A 121 -5.86 3.96 -6.24
CA GLY A 121 -6.28 5.31 -6.62
C GLY A 121 -5.14 6.14 -7.23
N MET A 122 -4.12 5.48 -7.79
CA MET A 122 -3.00 6.13 -8.45
C MET A 122 -3.33 6.37 -9.92
N SER A 123 -2.96 7.55 -10.43
CA SER A 123 -3.25 7.93 -11.82
C SER A 123 -2.07 7.77 -12.79
N ARG A 124 -0.90 7.35 -12.28
CA ARG A 124 0.36 7.26 -13.04
C ARG A 124 1.12 6.00 -12.70
N ILE A 125 1.61 5.32 -13.73
CA ILE A 125 2.49 4.16 -13.62
C ILE A 125 3.71 4.42 -14.50
N LEU A 126 4.90 4.15 -13.98
CA LEU A 126 6.15 4.21 -14.72
C LEU A 126 6.72 2.79 -14.87
N ILE A 127 7.00 2.39 -16.11
CA ILE A 127 7.66 1.12 -16.44
C ILE A 127 8.97 1.45 -17.15
N HIS A 128 10.07 1.09 -16.50
CA HIS A 128 11.42 1.25 -17.04
C HIS A 128 11.70 0.17 -18.12
N PRO A 129 12.49 0.44 -19.17
CA PRO A 129 12.81 -0.57 -20.22
C PRO A 129 13.50 -1.83 -19.68
N LEU A 130 14.20 -1.68 -18.55
CA LEU A 130 14.85 -2.78 -17.84
C LEU A 130 14.00 -3.29 -16.66
N SER A 131 12.69 -3.02 -16.61
CA SER A 131 11.90 -3.29 -15.40
C SER A 131 11.92 -4.76 -14.97
N SER A 132 11.99 -5.71 -15.90
CA SER A 132 12.10 -7.15 -15.58
C SER A 132 13.41 -7.52 -14.86
N VAL A 133 14.47 -6.73 -15.04
CA VAL A 133 15.81 -6.92 -14.45
C VAL A 133 16.24 -5.71 -13.62
N LEU A 134 15.26 -4.91 -13.15
CA LEU A 134 15.51 -3.62 -12.52
C LEU A 134 16.37 -3.75 -11.26
N SER A 135 16.24 -4.86 -10.54
CA SER A 135 17.08 -5.15 -9.36
C SER A 135 18.57 -5.27 -9.73
N ALA A 136 18.89 -5.97 -10.82
CA ALA A 136 20.28 -6.10 -11.29
C ALA A 136 20.82 -4.76 -11.79
N HIS A 137 19.97 -3.97 -12.48
CA HIS A 137 20.31 -2.62 -12.89
C HIS A 137 20.57 -1.71 -11.67
N GLY A 138 19.70 -1.74 -10.65
CA GLY A 138 19.87 -0.98 -9.42
C GLY A 138 21.14 -1.33 -8.66
N ILE A 139 21.52 -2.62 -8.60
CA ILE A 139 22.79 -3.07 -8.01
C ILE A 139 23.98 -2.46 -8.77
N ALA A 140 23.92 -2.41 -10.10
CA ALA A 140 24.99 -1.84 -10.92
C ALA A 140 25.12 -0.32 -10.76
N LEU A 141 24.02 0.38 -10.48
CA LEU A 141 23.99 1.84 -10.29
C LEU A 141 24.19 2.28 -8.83
N ALA A 142 24.10 1.36 -7.87
CA ALA A 142 24.11 1.68 -6.45
C ALA A 142 25.42 2.39 -6.06
N GLU A 143 25.28 3.52 -5.37
CA GLU A 143 26.41 4.14 -4.70
C GLU A 143 26.92 3.25 -3.56
N ARG A 144 28.21 3.36 -3.28
CA ARG A 144 28.82 2.65 -2.16
C ARG A 144 28.57 3.45 -0.90
N ARG A 145 27.88 2.84 0.06
CA ARG A 145 27.39 3.52 1.25
C ARG A 145 27.77 2.73 2.50
N ALA A 146 28.22 3.44 3.53
CA ALA A 146 28.41 2.90 4.87
C ALA A 146 27.51 3.65 5.84
N ILE A 147 26.74 2.91 6.64
CA ILE A 147 25.80 3.46 7.61
C ILE A 147 26.24 3.01 9.00
N ARG A 148 26.33 3.96 9.93
CA ARG A 148 26.57 3.68 11.35
C ARG A 148 25.60 4.48 12.19
N ALA A 149 25.19 3.89 13.30
CA ALA A 149 24.31 4.53 14.26
C ALA A 149 24.82 4.35 15.69
N GLN A 150 24.48 5.31 16.56
CA GLN A 150 24.80 5.26 17.98
C GLN A 150 23.65 5.80 18.82
N GLY A 151 23.29 5.06 19.88
CA GLY A 151 22.27 5.46 20.85
C GLY A 151 22.68 6.66 21.70
N VAL A 152 21.72 7.53 22.00
CA VAL A 152 21.89 8.74 22.81
C VAL A 152 20.93 8.71 24.02
N GLU A 153 19.64 8.50 23.78
CA GLU A 153 18.55 8.50 24.78
C GLU A 153 18.56 9.73 25.71
N ARG A 154 18.47 10.93 25.12
CA ARG A 154 18.45 12.21 25.88
C ARG A 154 17.48 13.24 25.29
N PRO A 155 16.99 14.20 26.10
CA PRO A 155 16.20 15.32 25.59
C PRO A 155 16.91 16.07 24.46
N LEU A 156 16.16 16.49 23.45
CA LEU A 156 16.68 17.13 22.24
C LEU A 156 17.64 18.29 22.54
N ASP A 157 17.23 19.19 23.42
CA ASP A 157 18.00 20.40 23.74
C ASP A 157 19.31 20.09 24.49
N GLU A 158 19.36 18.99 25.22
CA GLU A 158 20.57 18.51 25.92
C GLU A 158 21.48 17.67 25.03
N ALA A 159 20.91 17.01 24.03
CA ALA A 159 21.59 16.05 23.18
C ALA A 159 22.49 16.71 22.12
N LEU A 160 22.20 17.94 21.70
CA LEU A 160 22.84 18.58 20.53
C LEU A 160 24.38 18.55 20.57
N LYS A 161 24.98 18.85 21.74
CA LYS A 161 26.45 18.80 21.89
C LYS A 161 27.02 17.39 21.76
N ALA A 162 26.30 16.39 22.24
CA ALA A 162 26.69 14.99 22.10
C ALA A 162 26.50 14.52 20.65
N VAL A 163 25.39 14.91 20.01
CA VAL A 163 25.08 14.60 18.61
C VAL A 163 26.21 15.03 17.68
N SER A 164 26.73 16.26 17.81
CA SER A 164 27.84 16.73 16.97
C SER A 164 29.11 15.87 17.11
N ARG A 165 29.48 15.48 18.34
CA ARG A 165 30.65 14.62 18.57
C ARG A 165 30.45 13.20 18.06
N ILE A 166 29.24 12.67 18.22
CA ILE A 166 28.87 11.34 17.73
C ILE A 166 28.93 11.34 16.20
N GLU A 167 28.32 12.33 15.54
CA GLU A 167 28.37 12.49 14.09
C GLU A 167 29.81 12.51 13.57
N GLU A 168 30.70 13.33 14.12
CA GLU A 168 32.12 13.36 13.73
C GLU A 168 32.77 11.97 13.83
N THR A 169 32.49 11.24 14.91
CA THR A 169 33.00 9.89 15.14
C THR A 169 32.44 8.88 14.12
N LEU A 170 31.13 8.94 13.84
CA LEU A 170 30.46 8.03 12.92
C LEU A 170 30.87 8.29 11.47
N VAL A 171 30.99 9.57 11.06
CA VAL A 171 31.51 9.97 9.74
C VAL A 171 32.92 9.43 9.55
N ALA A 172 33.82 9.63 10.52
CA ALA A 172 35.19 9.11 10.44
C ALA A 172 35.22 7.58 10.33
N GLY A 173 34.36 6.88 11.08
CA GLY A 173 34.21 5.42 11.03
C GLY A 173 33.72 4.92 9.67
N CYS A 174 32.68 5.53 9.11
CA CYS A 174 32.15 5.19 7.79
C CYS A 174 33.16 5.50 6.67
N THR A 175 33.84 6.65 6.71
CA THR A 175 34.88 7.00 5.73
C THR A 175 36.05 6.01 5.77
N THR A 176 36.47 5.59 6.98
CA THR A 176 37.52 4.57 7.14
C THR A 176 37.10 3.23 6.54
N GLU A 177 35.85 2.83 6.74
CA GLU A 177 35.30 1.59 6.16
C GLU A 177 35.28 1.60 4.64
N LEU A 178 34.95 2.76 4.04
CA LEU A 178 34.93 2.95 2.59
C LEU A 178 36.33 3.24 2.00
N ALA A 179 37.37 3.44 2.83
CA ALA A 179 38.70 3.81 2.36
C ALA A 179 39.32 2.75 1.43
N ALA A 180 39.10 1.46 1.72
CA ALA A 180 39.53 0.35 0.86
C ALA A 180 38.87 0.37 -0.54
N GLN A 181 37.80 1.14 -0.70
CA GLN A 181 37.04 1.32 -1.93
C GLN A 181 37.33 2.67 -2.60
N GLY A 182 38.30 3.45 -2.09
CA GLY A 182 38.73 4.72 -2.66
C GLY A 182 38.04 5.96 -2.08
N ALA A 183 37.33 5.83 -0.96
CA ALA A 183 36.80 6.99 -0.24
C ALA A 183 37.91 7.82 0.43
N THR A 184 37.82 9.13 0.29
CA THR A 184 38.63 10.14 0.97
C THR A 184 37.70 11.20 1.55
N ALA A 185 38.18 11.99 2.51
CA ALA A 185 37.39 13.06 3.10
C ALA A 185 36.86 14.07 2.06
N ASP A 186 37.56 14.24 0.93
CA ASP A 186 37.23 15.22 -0.10
C ASP A 186 36.27 14.69 -1.17
N ASN A 187 35.99 13.38 -1.20
CA ASN A 187 35.16 12.77 -2.25
C ASN A 187 33.93 12.02 -1.74
N VAL A 188 33.67 12.08 -0.43
CA VAL A 188 32.48 11.50 0.19
C VAL A 188 31.45 12.57 0.52
N CYS A 189 30.19 12.20 0.41
CA CYS A 189 29.07 12.96 0.96
C CYS A 189 28.59 12.24 2.22
N HIS A 190 28.11 12.99 3.22
CA HIS A 190 27.45 12.37 4.37
C HIS A 190 26.13 13.05 4.69
N GLU A 191 25.21 12.24 5.20
CA GLU A 191 23.90 12.63 5.66
C GLU A 191 23.74 12.14 7.11
N THR A 192 23.14 12.98 7.96
CA THR A 192 22.94 12.68 9.38
C THR A 192 21.46 12.77 9.73
N TRP A 193 20.92 11.72 10.34
CA TRP A 193 19.55 11.68 10.87
C TRP A 193 19.57 11.45 12.37
N LEU A 194 18.67 12.14 13.07
CA LEU A 194 18.36 11.88 14.46
C LEU A 194 17.05 11.10 14.50
N HIS A 195 17.06 9.97 15.20
CA HIS A 195 15.85 9.22 15.48
C HIS A 195 15.18 9.82 16.70
N LEU A 196 14.13 10.62 16.47
CA LEU A 196 13.42 11.37 17.50
C LEU A 196 12.15 10.64 17.93
N LYS A 197 11.81 10.69 19.22
CA LYS A 197 10.55 10.17 19.76
C LYS A 197 10.02 11.06 20.87
N TYR A 198 8.71 11.04 21.12
CA TYR A 198 8.18 11.59 22.36
C TYR A 198 8.64 10.75 23.55
N GLU A 199 8.85 11.39 24.70
CA GLU A 199 9.17 10.68 25.94
C GLU A 199 8.13 9.57 26.24
N GLY A 200 8.63 8.38 26.56
CA GLY A 200 7.83 7.18 26.81
C GLY A 200 7.25 6.50 25.56
N ALA A 201 7.40 7.09 24.36
CA ALA A 201 7.03 6.41 23.11
C ALA A 201 8.06 5.31 22.77
N GLY A 202 7.58 4.23 22.14
CA GLY A 202 8.44 3.12 21.70
C GLY A 202 9.01 3.29 20.30
N LEU A 203 8.39 4.13 19.47
CA LEU A 203 8.77 4.34 18.08
C LEU A 203 9.44 5.70 17.90
N SER A 204 10.56 5.71 17.19
CA SER A 204 11.23 6.91 16.73
C SER A 204 11.00 7.18 15.24
N LEU A 205 11.12 8.44 14.86
CA LEU A 205 11.06 8.91 13.48
C LEU A 205 12.43 9.47 13.08
N PRO A 206 12.97 9.10 11.90
CA PRO A 206 14.21 9.66 11.40
C PRO A 206 13.98 11.10 10.93
N ILE A 207 14.70 12.05 11.51
CA ILE A 207 14.62 13.48 11.18
C ILE A 207 16.01 13.94 10.75
N ALA A 208 16.10 14.55 9.57
CA ALA A 208 17.35 15.11 9.09
C ALA A 208 17.89 16.13 10.09
N LYS A 209 19.19 16.08 10.37
CA LYS A 209 19.83 16.97 11.34
C LYS A 209 19.69 18.43 10.89
N GLY A 210 19.22 19.27 11.80
CA GLY A 210 19.10 20.72 11.63
C GLY A 210 19.25 21.44 12.96
N SER A 211 18.68 22.64 13.07
CA SER A 211 18.48 23.29 14.37
C SER A 211 17.41 22.56 15.21
N ALA A 212 17.38 22.80 16.52
CA ALA A 212 16.40 22.18 17.40
C ALA A 212 14.95 22.49 16.97
N ASP A 213 14.68 23.72 16.56
CA ASP A 213 13.36 24.16 16.13
C ASP A 213 12.95 23.53 14.80
N GLU A 214 13.86 23.44 13.82
CA GLU A 214 13.61 22.77 12.55
C GLU A 214 13.33 21.28 12.75
N MET A 215 14.13 20.61 13.59
CA MET A 215 13.95 19.20 13.88
C MET A 215 12.64 18.93 14.63
N ARG A 216 12.25 19.80 15.58
CA ARG A 216 10.97 19.70 16.28
C ARG A 216 9.80 19.87 15.31
N ALA A 217 9.83 20.89 14.47
CA ALA A 217 8.79 21.13 13.47
C ALA A 217 8.69 19.98 12.45
N ALA A 218 9.83 19.46 11.98
CA ALA A 218 9.87 18.32 11.07
C ALA A 218 9.32 17.05 11.73
N PHE A 219 9.68 16.80 13.00
CA PHE A 219 9.15 15.68 13.78
C PHE A 219 7.64 15.79 13.96
N GLU A 220 7.13 16.94 14.39
CA GLU A 220 5.70 17.17 14.59
C GLU A 220 4.91 17.04 13.29
N ALA A 221 5.44 17.54 12.18
CA ALA A 221 4.84 17.37 10.85
C ALA A 221 4.79 15.89 10.45
N ALA A 222 5.90 15.15 10.61
CA ALA A 222 5.98 13.73 10.31
C ALA A 222 5.07 12.89 11.22
N HIS A 223 5.05 13.20 12.52
CA HIS A 223 4.21 12.52 13.51
C HIS A 223 2.72 12.76 13.24
N ARG A 224 2.32 13.99 12.91
CA ARG A 224 0.94 14.31 12.52
C ARG A 224 0.55 13.62 11.22
N ALA A 225 1.42 13.60 10.22
CA ALA A 225 1.14 12.93 8.96
C ALA A 225 0.98 11.41 9.14
N ARG A 226 1.79 10.80 10.01
CA ARG A 226 1.81 9.36 10.24
C ARG A 226 0.74 8.86 11.22
N PHE A 227 0.45 9.62 12.26
CA PHE A 227 -0.42 9.19 13.37
C PHE A 227 -1.65 10.07 13.59
N GLY A 228 -1.76 11.22 12.91
CA GLY A 228 -2.90 12.13 12.99
C GLY A 228 -2.86 13.13 14.15
N PHE A 229 -1.87 13.06 15.05
CA PHE A 229 -1.78 13.94 16.22
C PHE A 229 -0.34 14.37 16.54
N ILE A 230 -0.18 15.30 17.49
CA ILE A 230 1.08 15.69 18.12
C ILE A 230 0.87 15.76 19.64
N SER A 231 1.96 15.68 20.41
CA SER A 231 1.94 15.78 21.88
C SER A 231 2.87 16.91 22.32
N THR A 232 2.38 18.15 22.23
CA THR A 232 3.15 19.38 22.54
C THR A 232 3.62 19.45 23.99
N GLU A 233 2.96 18.73 24.89
CA GLU A 233 3.29 18.62 26.31
C GLU A 233 4.47 17.67 26.58
N LYS A 234 4.83 16.81 25.63
CA LYS A 234 5.88 15.80 25.80
C LYS A 234 7.22 16.31 25.32
N VAL A 235 8.26 15.95 26.06
CA VAL A 235 9.65 16.20 25.67
C VAL A 235 10.03 15.31 24.49
N LEU A 236 10.80 15.87 23.55
CA LEU A 236 11.42 15.09 22.47
C LEU A 236 12.73 14.48 22.94
N ILE A 237 12.88 13.19 22.73
CA ILE A 237 14.06 12.40 23.03
C ILE A 237 14.78 12.06 21.72
N VAL A 238 16.09 12.30 21.68
CA VAL A 238 17.00 11.75 20.67
C VAL A 238 17.32 10.32 21.11
N GLU A 239 16.71 9.34 20.46
CA GLU A 239 16.99 7.93 20.73
C GLU A 239 18.37 7.55 20.20
N SER A 240 18.67 7.91 18.95
CA SER A 240 19.95 7.62 18.30
C SER A 240 20.30 8.64 17.22
N VAL A 241 21.58 8.66 16.85
CA VAL A 241 22.12 9.38 15.71
C VAL A 241 22.56 8.36 14.68
N GLU A 242 22.14 8.52 13.44
CA GLU A 242 22.52 7.72 12.29
C GLU A 242 23.27 8.60 11.29
N VAL A 243 24.40 8.10 10.80
CA VAL A 243 25.19 8.72 9.74
C VAL A 243 25.30 7.75 8.58
N SER A 244 24.98 8.24 7.39
CA SER A 244 25.27 7.58 6.12
C SER A 244 26.36 8.34 5.40
N VAL A 245 27.46 7.68 5.07
CA VAL A 245 28.49 8.22 4.17
C VAL A 245 28.38 7.49 2.85
N SER A 246 28.27 8.23 1.75
CA SER A 246 28.28 7.67 0.41
C SER A 246 29.50 8.15 -0.39
N LEU A 247 30.06 7.21 -1.15
CA LEU A 247 31.04 7.46 -2.18
C LEU A 247 30.30 7.44 -3.53
N PRO A 248 30.19 8.59 -4.22
CA PRO A 248 29.43 8.70 -5.46
C PRO A 248 29.81 7.60 -6.46
N GLY A 249 28.79 7.02 -7.10
CA GLY A 249 28.95 6.12 -8.23
C GLY A 249 29.35 6.86 -9.51
N ALA A 250 29.53 6.11 -10.61
CA ALA A 250 29.62 6.72 -11.93
C ALA A 250 28.32 7.49 -12.23
N PRO A 251 28.38 8.64 -12.94
CA PRO A 251 27.17 9.38 -13.30
C PRO A 251 26.21 8.50 -14.09
N THR A 252 24.95 8.45 -13.64
CA THR A 252 23.92 7.51 -14.09
C THR A 252 22.85 8.16 -14.97
N ALA A 253 23.12 9.36 -15.50
CA ALA A 253 22.14 10.11 -16.28
C ALA A 253 21.74 9.32 -17.54
N GLU A 254 20.46 8.95 -17.60
CA GLU A 254 19.88 8.32 -18.78
C GLU A 254 19.81 9.33 -19.92
N PRO A 255 20.25 8.96 -21.14
CA PRO A 255 20.20 9.87 -22.27
C PRO A 255 18.76 10.26 -22.61
N GLU A 256 18.57 11.53 -22.97
CA GLU A 256 17.32 11.98 -23.58
C GLU A 256 17.33 11.68 -25.07
N LEU A 257 16.28 11.01 -25.53
CA LEU A 257 16.02 10.71 -26.93
C LEU A 257 15.07 11.75 -27.53
N PRO A 258 15.22 12.08 -28.82
CA PRO A 258 14.28 12.97 -29.51
C PRO A 258 12.87 12.34 -29.53
N LEU A 259 11.85 13.17 -29.33
CA LEU A 259 10.46 12.76 -29.47
C LEU A 259 10.10 12.71 -30.96
N SER A 260 9.39 11.66 -31.36
CA SER A 260 8.79 11.50 -32.67
C SER A 260 7.50 12.31 -32.72
N ASP A 261 7.38 13.17 -33.74
CA ASP A 261 6.13 13.89 -34.04
C ASP A 261 5.15 13.02 -34.86
N SER A 262 5.57 11.82 -35.25
CA SER A 262 4.74 10.89 -36.01
C SER A 262 3.71 10.21 -35.11
N PRO A 263 2.52 9.88 -35.63
CA PRO A 263 1.59 9.03 -34.90
C PRO A 263 2.21 7.65 -34.65
N ALA A 264 1.79 7.00 -33.56
CA ALA A 264 2.18 5.63 -33.29
C ALA A 264 1.82 4.72 -34.50
N PRO A 265 2.66 3.71 -34.81
CA PRO A 265 2.37 2.79 -35.90
C PRO A 265 1.06 2.02 -35.65
N PRO A 266 0.45 1.43 -36.69
CA PRO A 266 -0.61 0.45 -36.49
C PRO A 266 -0.09 -0.73 -35.64
N PRO A 267 -0.98 -1.46 -34.94
CA PRO A 267 -0.58 -2.63 -34.16
C PRO A 267 0.05 -3.69 -35.06
N ASP A 268 1.08 -4.36 -34.54
CA ASP A 268 1.76 -5.47 -35.23
C ASP A 268 0.81 -6.67 -35.41
N GLU A 269 -0.14 -6.85 -34.49
CA GLU A 269 -1.16 -7.89 -34.55
C GLU A 269 -2.49 -7.43 -33.91
N GLN A 270 -3.62 -7.93 -34.41
CA GLN A 270 -4.92 -7.76 -33.76
C GLN A 270 -5.21 -8.96 -32.86
N THR A 271 -5.64 -8.70 -31.64
CA THR A 271 -5.95 -9.74 -30.66
C THR A 271 -7.12 -9.29 -29.78
N ARG A 272 -7.42 -10.05 -28.73
CA ARG A 272 -8.42 -9.68 -27.73
C ARG A 272 -7.98 -10.13 -26.36
N PHE A 273 -8.37 -9.38 -25.33
CA PHE A 273 -8.28 -9.85 -23.95
C PHE A 273 -9.58 -9.61 -23.20
N TYR A 274 -9.85 -10.44 -22.21
CA TYR A 274 -11.00 -10.34 -21.32
C TYR A 274 -10.62 -9.48 -20.10
N SER A 275 -11.40 -8.43 -19.84
CA SER A 275 -11.19 -7.56 -18.69
C SER A 275 -12.48 -6.81 -18.37
N ASP A 276 -12.79 -6.70 -17.07
CA ASP A 276 -14.01 -6.07 -16.56
C ASP A 276 -15.28 -6.72 -17.14
N GLY A 277 -15.32 -8.06 -17.09
CA GLY A 277 -16.48 -8.85 -17.48
C GLY A 277 -16.77 -8.94 -18.98
N ALA A 278 -15.87 -8.48 -19.85
CA ALA A 278 -16.08 -8.53 -21.30
C ALA A 278 -14.79 -8.79 -22.09
N TRP A 279 -14.93 -9.49 -23.22
CA TRP A 279 -13.90 -9.57 -24.26
C TRP A 279 -13.77 -8.22 -24.98
N ARG A 280 -12.53 -7.78 -25.20
CA ARG A 280 -12.22 -6.52 -25.86
C ARG A 280 -11.20 -6.77 -26.98
N GLU A 281 -11.59 -6.46 -28.20
CA GLU A 281 -10.66 -6.43 -29.34
C GLU A 281 -9.62 -5.31 -29.12
N THR A 282 -8.37 -5.60 -29.42
CA THR A 282 -7.22 -4.77 -29.04
C THR A 282 -6.04 -4.97 -29.98
N GLY A 283 -5.19 -3.94 -30.08
CA GLY A 283 -3.89 -4.07 -30.73
C GLY A 283 -2.84 -4.71 -29.82
N LEU A 284 -1.99 -5.54 -30.42
CA LEU A 284 -0.71 -5.99 -29.86
C LEU A 284 0.41 -5.21 -30.56
N TYR A 285 1.28 -4.61 -29.76
CA TYR A 285 2.40 -3.79 -30.22
C TYR A 285 3.71 -4.39 -29.74
N LEU A 286 4.66 -4.56 -30.64
CA LEU A 286 6.04 -4.86 -30.30
C LEU A 286 6.71 -3.57 -29.83
N ARG A 287 7.34 -3.61 -28.66
CA ARG A 287 8.02 -2.44 -28.10
C ARG A 287 9.08 -1.86 -29.03
N ALA A 288 9.73 -2.70 -29.84
CA ALA A 288 10.74 -2.30 -30.81
C ALA A 288 10.20 -1.38 -31.92
N SER A 289 8.89 -1.43 -32.18
CA SER A 289 8.21 -0.59 -33.18
C SER A 289 7.83 0.79 -32.63
N LEU A 290 8.00 1.05 -31.32
CA LEU A 290 7.57 2.28 -30.66
C LEU A 290 8.74 3.22 -30.36
N GLU A 291 8.58 4.49 -30.76
CA GLU A 291 9.56 5.57 -30.55
C GLU A 291 9.11 6.48 -29.40
N PRO A 292 10.05 7.18 -28.73
CA PRO A 292 9.73 8.27 -27.81
C PRO A 292 8.73 9.25 -28.43
N GLY A 293 7.69 9.65 -27.68
CA GLY A 293 6.60 10.50 -28.17
C GLY A 293 5.35 9.71 -28.58
N HIS A 294 5.47 8.44 -28.98
CA HIS A 294 4.30 7.62 -29.32
C HIS A 294 3.39 7.40 -28.12
N THR A 295 2.08 7.40 -28.39
CA THR A 295 1.03 7.12 -27.40
C THR A 295 0.11 6.00 -27.88
N ILE A 296 -0.35 5.17 -26.95
CA ILE A 296 -1.25 4.03 -27.21
C ILE A 296 -2.34 4.05 -26.14
N ASP A 297 -3.59 4.16 -26.59
CA ASP A 297 -4.76 4.06 -25.72
C ASP A 297 -5.13 2.60 -25.47
N GLY A 298 -5.46 2.29 -24.21
CA GLY A 298 -6.01 1.01 -23.81
C GLY A 298 -7.45 0.82 -24.31
N PRO A 299 -7.90 -0.42 -24.56
CA PRO A 299 -7.18 -1.69 -24.36
C PRO A 299 -6.03 -1.87 -25.36
N ALA A 300 -4.85 -2.25 -24.86
CA ALA A 300 -3.66 -2.55 -25.66
C ALA A 300 -2.73 -3.53 -24.95
N ILE A 301 -1.99 -4.35 -25.70
CA ILE A 301 -0.88 -5.18 -25.20
C ILE A 301 0.41 -4.70 -25.82
N ILE A 302 1.42 -4.42 -24.99
CA ILE A 302 2.78 -4.08 -25.44
C ILE A 302 3.71 -5.22 -25.04
N ILE A 303 4.36 -5.83 -26.03
CA ILE A 303 5.31 -6.94 -25.84
C ILE A 303 6.73 -6.39 -25.84
N GLU A 304 7.44 -6.64 -24.75
CA GLU A 304 8.89 -6.43 -24.65
C GLU A 304 9.62 -7.77 -24.68
N PRO A 305 10.94 -7.80 -24.95
CA PRO A 305 11.71 -9.05 -24.98
C PRO A 305 11.66 -9.88 -23.67
N ASN A 306 11.32 -9.25 -22.56
CA ASN A 306 11.41 -9.82 -21.21
C ASN A 306 10.17 -9.56 -20.33
N GLN A 307 9.11 -8.94 -20.87
CA GLN A 307 7.85 -8.72 -20.16
C GLN A 307 6.69 -8.46 -21.12
N THR A 308 5.47 -8.61 -20.60
CA THR A 308 4.23 -8.20 -21.26
C THR A 308 3.60 -7.09 -20.44
N ILE A 309 3.21 -6.00 -21.10
CA ILE A 309 2.58 -4.84 -20.48
C ILE A 309 1.14 -4.77 -20.98
N VAL A 310 0.19 -4.78 -20.05
CA VAL A 310 -1.24 -4.66 -20.35
C VAL A 310 -1.67 -3.23 -20.05
N VAL A 311 -2.14 -2.53 -21.09
CA VAL A 311 -2.77 -1.22 -20.95
C VAL A 311 -4.27 -1.46 -20.88
N GLU A 312 -4.81 -1.42 -19.66
CA GLU A 312 -6.24 -1.64 -19.42
C GLU A 312 -7.10 -0.53 -20.05
N PRO A 313 -8.38 -0.79 -20.35
CA PRO A 313 -9.31 0.25 -20.78
C PRO A 313 -9.31 1.46 -19.81
N GLY A 314 -9.25 2.67 -20.36
CA GLY A 314 -9.16 3.90 -19.56
C GLY A 314 -7.75 4.35 -19.21
N TRP A 315 -6.72 3.57 -19.57
CA TRP A 315 -5.32 3.95 -19.48
C TRP A 315 -4.73 4.33 -20.85
N ARG A 316 -3.74 5.21 -20.85
CA ARG A 316 -2.91 5.55 -22.02
C ARG A 316 -1.45 5.32 -21.69
N ALA A 317 -0.76 4.54 -22.51
CA ALA A 317 0.70 4.41 -22.46
C ALA A 317 1.35 5.48 -23.35
N ALA A 318 2.40 6.11 -22.85
CA ALA A 318 3.23 7.05 -23.60
C ALA A 318 4.71 6.67 -23.48
N VAL A 319 5.43 6.65 -24.60
CA VAL A 319 6.89 6.47 -24.58
C VAL A 319 7.53 7.82 -24.26
N THR A 320 8.23 7.91 -23.13
CA THR A 320 8.88 9.14 -22.69
C THR A 320 10.21 9.38 -23.43
N LYS A 321 10.78 10.57 -23.27
CA LYS A 321 12.13 10.91 -23.78
C LYS A 321 13.27 10.04 -23.24
N HIS A 322 13.07 9.35 -22.12
CA HIS A 322 14.03 8.37 -21.58
C HIS A 322 13.72 6.94 -22.03
N ASN A 323 12.84 6.78 -23.02
CA ASN A 323 12.36 5.50 -23.53
C ASN A 323 11.53 4.67 -22.54
N HIS A 324 11.15 5.23 -21.38
CA HIS A 324 10.24 4.60 -20.42
C HIS A 324 8.81 4.57 -20.95
N LEU A 325 8.00 3.65 -20.46
CA LEU A 325 6.56 3.71 -20.63
C LEU A 325 5.92 4.38 -19.42
N LEU A 326 5.29 5.53 -19.65
CA LEU A 326 4.46 6.22 -18.67
C LEU A 326 2.99 5.92 -19.00
N LEU A 327 2.32 5.17 -18.14
CA LEU A 327 0.89 4.95 -18.24
C LEU A 327 0.16 6.00 -17.40
N THR A 328 -0.87 6.59 -17.98
CA THR A 328 -1.71 7.63 -17.35
C THR A 328 -3.17 7.26 -17.45
N HIS A 329 -3.90 7.44 -16.36
CA HIS A 329 -5.34 7.20 -16.34
C HIS A 329 -6.07 8.36 -17.02
N LEU A 330 -6.89 8.08 -18.03
CA LEU A 330 -7.52 9.09 -18.90
C LEU A 330 -8.50 9.99 -18.15
N SER A 331 -9.18 9.51 -17.12
CA SER A 331 -10.08 10.35 -16.30
C SER A 331 -9.37 11.37 -15.40
N HIS A 332 -8.04 11.27 -15.22
CA HIS A 332 -7.25 12.20 -14.41
C HIS A 332 -6.50 13.25 -15.25
N GLY A 333 -6.46 13.08 -16.58
CA GLY A 333 -5.75 13.96 -17.51
C GLY A 333 -6.30 15.40 -17.57
N GLU A 334 -7.60 15.60 -17.37
CA GLU A 334 -8.23 16.93 -17.46
C GLU A 334 -7.86 17.89 -16.32
N ARG A 335 -7.30 17.40 -15.21
CA ARG A 335 -6.85 18.26 -14.09
C ARG A 335 -5.44 18.83 -14.29
N SER A 336 -4.59 18.20 -15.09
CA SER A 336 -3.15 18.52 -15.14
C SER A 336 -2.80 19.76 -15.96
N GLU A 337 -3.61 20.14 -16.96
CA GLU A 337 -3.29 21.28 -17.84
C GLU A 337 -3.60 22.66 -17.22
N ARG A 338 -4.34 22.72 -16.10
CA ARG A 338 -4.64 23.99 -15.41
C ARG A 338 -3.62 24.40 -14.33
N ALA A 339 -2.62 23.56 -14.04
CA ALA A 339 -1.69 23.77 -12.93
C ALA A 339 -0.41 24.57 -13.29
N SER A 340 -0.30 25.10 -14.51
CA SER A 340 0.93 25.73 -15.03
C SER A 340 0.97 27.27 -14.95
N ALA A 341 0.11 27.92 -14.15
CA ALA A 341 0.20 29.37 -13.90
C ALA A 341 0.66 29.66 -12.46
N PRO A 342 1.72 30.48 -12.24
CA PRO A 342 2.14 30.86 -10.90
C PRO A 342 1.18 31.93 -10.36
N SER A 343 0.45 31.64 -9.27
CA SER A 343 -0.29 32.66 -8.54
C SER A 343 0.33 32.87 -7.15
N GLU A 344 0.98 34.02 -6.97
CA GLU A 344 1.23 34.61 -5.66
C GLU A 344 -0.10 34.86 -4.94
N GLY A 345 -0.18 34.51 -3.66
CA GLY A 345 -1.34 34.80 -2.82
C GLY A 345 -1.68 33.65 -1.89
N VAL A 346 -1.44 33.88 -0.60
CA VAL A 346 -1.90 33.05 0.52
C VAL A 346 -3.37 32.66 0.31
N ARG A 347 -3.62 31.36 0.09
CA ARG A 347 -4.97 30.79 0.15
C ARG A 347 -5.12 30.04 1.47
N THR A 348 -6.00 30.54 2.31
CA THR A 348 -6.61 29.81 3.42
C THR A 348 -7.19 28.51 2.86
N LEU A 349 -6.77 27.38 3.41
CA LEU A 349 -7.27 26.05 3.04
C LEU A 349 -8.73 25.92 3.50
N SER A 350 -9.65 26.26 2.59
CA SER A 350 -10.98 25.66 2.56
C SER A 350 -10.80 24.18 2.27
N LEU A 351 -11.24 23.31 3.19
CA LEU A 351 -11.41 21.89 2.94
C LEU A 351 -12.57 21.74 1.95
N ASP A 352 -12.29 21.90 0.66
CA ASP A 352 -13.24 21.54 -0.39
C ASP A 352 -13.42 20.02 -0.39
N SER A 353 -14.65 19.62 -0.14
CA SER A 353 -15.23 18.27 -0.23
C SER A 353 -15.15 17.73 -1.67
N GLY A 354 -13.94 17.39 -2.11
CA GLY A 354 -13.72 16.63 -3.33
C GLY A 354 -14.14 15.18 -3.11
N THR A 355 -15.37 14.84 -3.48
CA THR A 355 -15.91 13.48 -3.50
C THR A 355 -14.98 12.54 -4.29
N HIS A 356 -14.13 11.79 -3.59
CA HIS A 356 -13.46 10.61 -4.12
C HIS A 356 -14.47 9.46 -4.02
N HIS A 357 -15.43 9.43 -4.94
CA HIS A 357 -16.29 8.25 -5.08
C HIS A 357 -15.43 7.09 -5.61
N PRO A 358 -15.28 5.96 -4.89
CA PRO A 358 -14.95 4.71 -5.57
C PRO A 358 -16.05 4.47 -6.61
N ARG A 359 -15.65 4.32 -7.87
CA ARG A 359 -16.58 4.07 -8.98
C ARG A 359 -17.44 2.83 -8.65
N PRO A 360 -18.78 2.89 -8.78
CA PRO A 360 -19.60 1.70 -8.65
C PRO A 360 -19.18 0.71 -9.74
N LEU A 361 -19.02 -0.56 -9.36
CA LEU A 361 -18.79 -1.65 -10.30
C LEU A 361 -19.93 -1.62 -11.36
N PRO A 362 -19.63 -1.89 -12.65
CA PRO A 362 -20.69 -2.06 -13.62
C PRO A 362 -21.60 -3.19 -13.14
N ALA A 363 -22.91 -2.94 -13.13
CA ALA A 363 -23.89 -3.99 -12.90
C ALA A 363 -23.80 -4.98 -14.06
N GLY A 364 -23.18 -6.13 -13.82
CA GLY A 364 -23.32 -7.27 -14.71
C GLY A 364 -24.80 -7.62 -14.81
N GLU A 365 -25.36 -7.58 -16.01
CA GLU A 365 -26.69 -8.09 -16.26
C GLU A 365 -26.72 -9.59 -15.97
N GLY A 366 -27.61 -10.00 -15.06
CA GLY A 366 -27.96 -11.40 -14.87
C GLY A 366 -27.33 -12.09 -13.67
N VAL A 367 -27.46 -11.53 -12.46
CA VAL A 367 -27.31 -12.30 -11.23
C VAL A 367 -28.55 -12.08 -10.38
N GLY A 368 -29.28 -13.15 -10.10
CA GLY A 368 -30.52 -13.13 -9.32
C GLY A 368 -30.28 -12.52 -7.92
N LYS A 369 -31.35 -11.98 -7.35
CA LYS A 369 -31.40 -11.23 -6.08
C LYS A 369 -30.85 -11.98 -4.84
N ASP A 370 -30.39 -13.23 -4.98
CA ASP A 370 -29.94 -14.13 -3.91
C ASP A 370 -28.57 -14.79 -4.13
N SER A 371 -27.77 -14.38 -5.12
CA SER A 371 -26.37 -14.85 -5.22
C SER A 371 -25.41 -13.67 -5.16
N SER A 372 -24.83 -13.45 -3.99
CA SER A 372 -23.72 -12.53 -3.78
C SER A 372 -22.56 -12.89 -4.72
N ASP A 373 -22.14 -11.94 -5.57
CA ASP A 373 -20.96 -12.08 -6.43
C ASP A 373 -19.74 -12.45 -5.55
N PRO A 374 -19.19 -13.67 -5.68
CA PRO A 374 -18.10 -14.14 -4.83
C PRO A 374 -16.83 -13.29 -4.98
N VAL A 375 -16.60 -12.70 -6.16
CA VAL A 375 -15.45 -11.82 -6.40
C VAL A 375 -15.64 -10.50 -5.65
N LEU A 376 -16.83 -9.91 -5.72
CA LEU A 376 -17.14 -8.70 -4.96
C LEU A 376 -17.04 -8.95 -3.45
N LEU A 377 -17.56 -10.06 -2.97
CA LEU A 377 -17.49 -10.44 -1.55
C LEU A 377 -16.03 -10.48 -1.08
N GLU A 378 -15.17 -11.18 -1.82
CA GLU A 378 -13.75 -11.31 -1.49
C GLU A 378 -13.01 -9.96 -1.53
N VAL A 379 -13.31 -9.11 -2.53
CA VAL A 379 -12.72 -7.75 -2.60
C VAL A 379 -13.13 -6.91 -1.39
N MET A 380 -14.40 -6.91 -1.02
CA MET A 380 -14.90 -6.13 0.12
C MET A 380 -14.35 -6.65 1.44
N GLN A 381 -14.28 -7.97 1.61
CA GLN A 381 -13.66 -8.61 2.77
C GLN A 381 -12.20 -8.16 2.95
N ASN A 382 -11.41 -8.19 1.87
CA ASN A 382 -10.01 -7.76 1.92
C ASN A 382 -9.86 -6.27 2.28
N ARG A 383 -10.75 -5.40 1.78
CA ARG A 383 -10.73 -3.97 2.11
C ARG A 383 -11.06 -3.69 3.57
N PHE A 384 -12.13 -4.27 4.09
CA PHE A 384 -12.53 -4.05 5.49
C PHE A 384 -11.51 -4.61 6.47
N MET A 385 -10.93 -5.79 6.16
CA MET A 385 -9.83 -6.35 6.95
C MET A 385 -8.61 -5.42 6.93
N GLY A 386 -8.26 -4.88 5.75
CA GLY A 386 -7.16 -3.91 5.62
C GLY A 386 -7.33 -2.67 6.49
N ILE A 387 -8.55 -2.13 6.61
CA ILE A 387 -8.85 -1.01 7.51
C ILE A 387 -8.60 -1.40 8.97
N ALA A 388 -9.16 -2.53 9.40
CA ALA A 388 -9.01 -2.99 10.79
C ALA A 388 -7.53 -3.24 11.16
N GLU A 389 -6.76 -3.87 10.27
CA GLU A 389 -5.32 -4.08 10.47
C GLU A 389 -4.56 -2.76 10.57
N GLN A 390 -4.83 -1.79 9.69
CA GLN A 390 -4.17 -0.49 9.71
C GLN A 390 -4.45 0.28 11.01
N MET A 391 -5.71 0.26 11.48
CA MET A 391 -6.07 0.81 12.79
C MET A 391 -5.26 0.14 13.91
N GLY A 392 -5.12 -1.18 13.86
CA GLY A 392 -4.36 -1.95 14.84
C GLY A 392 -2.87 -1.58 14.85
N THR A 393 -2.25 -1.48 13.68
CA THR A 393 -0.85 -1.06 13.57
C THR A 393 -0.64 0.36 14.08
N ALA A 394 -1.55 1.30 13.79
CA ALA A 394 -1.48 2.66 14.29
C ALA A 394 -1.58 2.70 15.83
N LEU A 395 -2.49 1.93 16.42
CA LEU A 395 -2.66 1.83 17.88
C LEU A 395 -1.42 1.23 18.55
N ALA A 396 -0.89 0.11 18.03
CA ALA A 396 0.30 -0.53 18.57
C ALA A 396 1.52 0.39 18.53
N ASN A 397 1.74 1.09 17.40
CA ASN A 397 2.90 1.96 17.21
C ASN A 397 2.88 3.24 18.06
N THR A 398 1.70 3.69 18.50
CA THR A 398 1.53 4.91 19.30
C THR A 398 1.37 4.61 20.80
N ALA A 399 1.15 3.35 21.17
CA ALA A 399 0.96 2.95 22.56
C ALA A 399 2.26 3.03 23.39
N GLN A 400 2.13 3.62 24.58
CA GLN A 400 3.15 3.53 25.64
C GLN A 400 2.95 2.28 26.52
N SER A 401 1.73 1.74 26.55
CA SER A 401 1.38 0.55 27.30
C SER A 401 2.07 -0.68 26.71
N VAL A 402 2.85 -1.39 27.54
CA VAL A 402 3.45 -2.69 27.18
C VAL A 402 2.38 -3.73 26.84
N ASN A 403 1.20 -3.66 27.47
CA ASN A 403 0.11 -4.58 27.16
C ASN A 403 -0.38 -4.39 25.72
N ILE A 404 -0.56 -3.13 25.29
CA ILE A 404 -1.03 -2.85 23.93
C ILE A 404 0.10 -3.06 22.92
N ARG A 405 1.30 -2.54 23.18
CA ARG A 405 2.40 -2.56 22.21
C ARG A 405 3.05 -3.92 22.03
N GLU A 406 3.38 -4.61 23.13
CA GLU A 406 4.18 -5.84 23.10
C GLU A 406 3.31 -7.10 23.22
N ARG A 407 2.28 -7.06 24.07
CA ARG A 407 1.36 -8.19 24.25
C ARG A 407 0.23 -8.20 23.22
N LEU A 408 0.08 -7.11 22.44
CA LEU A 408 -0.99 -6.91 21.47
C LEU A 408 -2.38 -7.10 22.10
N ASP A 409 -2.54 -6.62 23.33
CA ASP A 409 -3.77 -6.73 24.11
C ASP A 409 -4.76 -5.62 23.72
N PHE A 410 -5.17 -5.66 22.46
CA PHE A 410 -6.11 -4.73 21.87
C PHE A 410 -6.86 -5.38 20.70
N SER A 411 -7.92 -4.74 20.20
CA SER A 411 -8.59 -5.15 18.97
C SER A 411 -9.17 -3.95 18.24
N CYS A 412 -9.07 -3.96 16.92
CA CYS A 412 -9.63 -2.95 16.04
C CYS A 412 -10.61 -3.60 15.09
N SER A 413 -11.76 -2.97 14.85
CA SER A 413 -12.86 -3.58 14.11
C SER A 413 -13.71 -2.56 13.36
N VAL A 414 -14.32 -3.06 12.27
CA VAL A 414 -15.30 -2.35 11.45
C VAL A 414 -16.65 -3.03 11.64
N PHE A 415 -17.71 -2.23 11.81
CA PHE A 415 -19.08 -2.66 12.05
C PHE A 415 -20.01 -2.01 11.05
N ASP A 416 -21.09 -2.68 10.68
CA ASP A 416 -22.10 -2.13 9.78
C ASP A 416 -22.96 -1.04 10.47
N ALA A 417 -23.92 -0.47 9.73
CA ALA A 417 -24.81 0.57 10.22
C ALA A 417 -25.69 0.14 11.42
N GLN A 418 -25.84 -1.15 11.67
CA GLN A 418 -26.60 -1.72 12.79
C GLN A 418 -25.69 -2.08 13.98
N GLY A 419 -24.36 -1.97 13.83
CA GLY A 419 -23.39 -2.33 14.84
C GLY A 419 -22.95 -3.80 14.78
N ALA A 420 -23.33 -4.55 13.75
CA ALA A 420 -22.87 -5.93 13.58
C ALA A 420 -21.44 -5.95 13.04
N LEU A 421 -20.64 -6.91 13.52
CA LEU A 421 -19.24 -7.01 13.15
C LEU A 421 -19.04 -7.39 11.68
N VAL A 422 -18.24 -6.60 10.95
CA VAL A 422 -17.89 -6.83 9.54
C VAL A 422 -16.46 -7.34 9.39
N ALA A 423 -15.50 -6.73 10.10
CA ALA A 423 -14.10 -7.14 10.06
C ALA A 423 -13.40 -6.85 11.39
N ASN A 424 -12.45 -7.71 11.77
CA ASN A 424 -11.70 -7.62 13.02
C ASN A 424 -10.22 -7.98 12.78
N ALA A 425 -9.32 -7.12 13.23
CA ALA A 425 -7.88 -7.38 13.16
C ALA A 425 -7.45 -8.48 14.15
N PRO A 426 -6.51 -9.36 13.76
CA PRO A 426 -6.20 -10.57 14.51
C PRO A 426 -5.34 -10.28 15.74
N HIS A 427 -5.91 -10.24 16.96
CA HIS A 427 -5.09 -10.11 18.18
C HIS A 427 -5.67 -10.82 19.42
N ILE A 428 -6.92 -10.53 19.80
CA ILE A 428 -7.52 -11.04 21.04
C ILE A 428 -8.94 -11.58 20.76
N PRO A 429 -9.15 -12.91 20.72
CA PRO A 429 -10.46 -13.50 20.42
C PRO A 429 -11.58 -13.12 21.41
N VAL A 430 -11.25 -12.81 22.68
CA VAL A 430 -12.26 -12.46 23.70
C VAL A 430 -12.95 -11.12 23.42
N HIS A 431 -12.31 -10.20 22.69
CA HIS A 431 -12.92 -8.94 22.29
C HIS A 431 -14.01 -9.11 21.23
N LEU A 432 -13.92 -10.18 20.41
CA LEU A 432 -14.76 -10.39 19.23
C LEU A 432 -16.26 -10.41 19.54
N GLY A 433 -16.66 -11.10 20.61
CA GLY A 433 -18.08 -11.30 20.97
C GLY A 433 -18.67 -10.22 21.87
N SER A 434 -17.94 -9.14 22.14
CA SER A 434 -18.39 -8.10 23.07
C SER A 434 -18.28 -6.68 22.52
N MET A 435 -17.41 -6.44 21.53
CA MET A 435 -17.30 -5.12 20.89
C MET A 435 -18.54 -4.74 20.07
N ASP A 436 -19.22 -5.70 19.46
CA ASP A 436 -20.53 -5.50 18.80
C ASP A 436 -21.56 -4.91 19.77
N ARG A 437 -21.68 -5.45 20.98
CA ARG A 437 -22.54 -4.93 22.05
C ARG A 437 -22.16 -3.52 22.51
N SER A 438 -20.87 -3.20 22.50
CA SER A 438 -20.40 -1.84 22.79
C SER A 438 -20.85 -0.85 21.72
N VAL A 439 -20.74 -1.21 20.44
CA VAL A 439 -21.21 -0.38 19.33
C VAL A 439 -22.73 -0.25 19.34
N GLU A 440 -23.47 -1.36 19.51
CA GLU A 440 -24.93 -1.34 19.66
C GLU A 440 -25.40 -0.43 20.80
N THR A 441 -24.67 -0.41 21.92
CA THR A 441 -24.95 0.50 23.04
C THR A 441 -24.76 1.95 22.62
N VAL A 442 -23.64 2.29 21.99
CA VAL A 442 -23.41 3.66 21.51
C VAL A 442 -24.52 4.08 20.54
N ILE A 443 -24.92 3.20 19.61
CA ILE A 443 -26.03 3.45 18.69
C ILE A 443 -27.33 3.74 19.44
N ARG A 444 -27.66 2.93 20.45
CA ARG A 444 -28.89 3.08 21.24
C ARG A 444 -28.91 4.36 22.08
N GLU A 445 -27.81 4.65 22.79
CA GLU A 445 -27.76 5.74 23.76
C GLU A 445 -27.54 7.10 23.10
N ALA A 446 -26.67 7.18 22.07
CA ALA A 446 -26.42 8.44 21.37
C ALA A 446 -27.41 8.68 20.22
N GLY A 447 -27.84 7.63 19.52
CA GLY A 447 -28.92 7.69 18.52
C GLY A 447 -28.82 8.88 17.56
N ALA A 448 -29.87 9.69 17.54
CA ALA A 448 -29.99 10.85 16.64
C ALA A 448 -29.12 12.06 17.04
N ASP A 449 -28.53 12.04 18.24
CA ASP A 449 -27.67 13.12 18.73
C ASP A 449 -26.23 13.00 18.21
N MET A 450 -25.85 11.86 17.63
CA MET A 450 -24.55 11.70 16.99
C MET A 450 -24.30 12.72 15.88
N ARG A 451 -23.07 13.22 15.81
CA ARG A 451 -22.56 14.11 14.78
C ARG A 451 -21.25 13.59 14.19
N ALA A 452 -20.96 14.00 12.97
CA ALA A 452 -19.69 13.69 12.33
C ALA A 452 -18.53 14.24 13.17
N GLY A 453 -17.55 13.37 13.47
CA GLY A 453 -16.40 13.71 14.31
C GLY A 453 -16.57 13.36 15.80
N ASP A 454 -17.76 12.94 16.23
CA ASP A 454 -17.95 12.44 17.60
C ASP A 454 -17.15 11.16 17.83
N VAL A 455 -16.67 11.00 19.07
CA VAL A 455 -15.96 9.79 19.53
C VAL A 455 -16.51 9.40 20.89
N PHE A 456 -17.02 8.18 20.99
CA PHE A 456 -17.62 7.63 22.21
C PHE A 456 -16.64 6.70 22.90
N MET A 457 -16.60 6.74 24.22
CA MET A 457 -15.75 5.88 25.03
C MET A 457 -16.58 5.15 26.08
N LEU A 458 -16.37 3.85 26.20
CA LEU A 458 -17.04 3.01 27.19
C LEU A 458 -16.17 1.85 27.64
N ASN A 459 -16.32 1.48 28.90
CA ASN A 459 -15.70 0.31 29.52
C ASN A 459 -16.68 -0.43 30.45
N ALA A 460 -17.97 -0.08 30.39
CA ALA A 460 -19.01 -0.66 31.22
C ALA A 460 -19.22 -2.15 30.86
N PRO A 461 -18.93 -3.11 31.77
CA PRO A 461 -19.00 -4.53 31.45
C PRO A 461 -20.41 -5.00 31.05
N TYR A 462 -21.43 -4.38 31.62
CA TYR A 462 -22.82 -4.68 31.31
C TYR A 462 -23.27 -4.24 29.90
N ASN A 463 -22.48 -3.35 29.25
CA ASN A 463 -22.80 -2.76 27.96
C ASN A 463 -21.73 -3.12 26.89
N GLY A 464 -21.28 -4.38 26.91
CA GLY A 464 -20.31 -4.90 25.94
C GLY A 464 -18.85 -4.75 26.35
N GLY A 465 -18.54 -4.17 27.51
CA GLY A 465 -17.21 -4.30 28.10
C GLY A 465 -16.93 -5.74 28.56
N THR A 466 -15.71 -6.21 28.43
CA THR A 466 -15.26 -7.51 28.97
C THR A 466 -14.97 -7.40 30.46
N HIS A 467 -14.24 -6.35 30.85
CA HIS A 467 -14.07 -5.88 32.23
C HIS A 467 -13.59 -4.42 32.20
N LEU A 468 -13.54 -3.74 33.36
CA LEU A 468 -13.29 -2.28 33.44
C LEU A 468 -12.00 -1.76 32.76
N PRO A 469 -10.86 -2.48 32.81
CA PRO A 469 -9.64 -2.10 32.10
C PRO A 469 -9.71 -2.18 30.57
N ASP A 470 -10.72 -2.85 30.02
CA ASP A 470 -10.91 -2.90 28.57
C ASP A 470 -11.75 -1.71 28.12
N ILE A 471 -11.03 -0.67 27.70
CA ILE A 471 -11.65 0.58 27.25
C ILE A 471 -11.88 0.48 25.75
N THR A 472 -13.14 0.65 25.34
CA THR A 472 -13.56 0.70 23.94
C THR A 472 -13.81 2.13 23.53
N VAL A 473 -13.26 2.51 22.39
CA VAL A 473 -13.53 3.78 21.71
C VAL A 473 -14.25 3.46 20.41
N VAL A 474 -15.39 4.11 20.17
CA VAL A 474 -16.27 3.91 19.01
C VAL A 474 -16.42 5.24 18.29
N MET A 475 -16.21 5.23 16.97
CA MET A 475 -16.38 6.39 16.10
C MET A 475 -17.38 6.06 14.98
N PRO A 476 -18.49 6.81 14.86
CA PRO A 476 -19.36 6.74 13.69
C PRO A 476 -18.67 7.34 12.45
N VAL A 477 -18.77 6.65 11.32
CA VAL A 477 -18.30 7.17 10.03
C VAL A 477 -19.52 7.60 9.21
N PHE A 478 -19.61 8.89 8.94
CA PHE A 478 -20.74 9.50 8.24
C PHE A 478 -20.56 9.47 6.72
N ASP A 479 -21.65 9.68 5.99
CA ASP A 479 -21.59 9.99 4.56
C ASP A 479 -20.99 11.39 4.30
N ASP A 480 -20.69 11.66 3.02
CA ASP A 480 -20.06 12.93 2.59
C ASP A 480 -20.89 14.17 2.98
N ALA A 481 -22.21 14.01 3.15
CA ALA A 481 -23.12 15.06 3.59
C ALA A 481 -23.12 15.26 5.12
N GLY A 482 -22.57 14.32 5.89
CA GLY A 482 -22.55 14.36 7.35
C GLY A 482 -23.92 14.09 7.98
N GLU A 483 -24.87 13.52 7.24
CA GLU A 483 -26.27 13.42 7.66
C GLU A 483 -26.58 12.12 8.41
N ARG A 484 -25.92 11.01 8.03
CA ARG A 484 -26.15 9.71 8.66
C ARG A 484 -24.86 8.89 8.81
N PRO A 485 -24.71 8.14 9.92
CA PRO A 485 -23.68 7.12 10.03
C PRO A 485 -23.90 6.02 8.97
N LEU A 486 -22.85 5.71 8.20
CA LEU A 486 -22.82 4.62 7.24
C LEU A 486 -22.35 3.32 7.88
N PHE A 487 -21.37 3.42 8.78
CA PHE A 487 -20.74 2.30 9.48
C PHE A 487 -20.01 2.82 10.72
N TYR A 488 -19.49 1.93 11.55
CA TYR A 488 -18.74 2.31 12.75
C TYR A 488 -17.37 1.65 12.76
N VAL A 489 -16.40 2.32 13.34
CA VAL A 489 -15.11 1.73 13.68
C VAL A 489 -14.93 1.76 15.18
N ALA A 490 -14.32 0.72 15.72
CA ALA A 490 -14.00 0.68 17.15
C ALA A 490 -12.61 0.12 17.41
N ALA A 491 -11.98 0.65 18.45
CA ALA A 491 -10.73 0.16 19.00
C ALA A 491 -10.92 -0.13 20.49
N ARG A 492 -10.50 -1.29 20.95
CA ARG A 492 -10.47 -1.67 22.36
C ARG A 492 -9.03 -1.95 22.78
N GLY A 493 -8.60 -1.40 23.90
CA GLY A 493 -7.29 -1.68 24.47
C GLY A 493 -7.37 -2.06 25.94
N HIS A 494 -6.52 -2.99 26.36
CA HIS A 494 -6.42 -3.40 27.75
C HIS A 494 -5.46 -2.50 28.55
N HIS A 495 -6.01 -1.80 29.52
CA HIS A 495 -5.24 -0.95 30.42
C HIS A 495 -4.69 -1.77 31.61
N ALA A 496 -3.48 -1.46 32.05
CA ALA A 496 -2.87 -2.18 33.17
C ALA A 496 -3.58 -1.88 34.50
N ASP A 497 -4.20 -0.71 34.61
CA ASP A 497 -4.88 -0.21 35.81
C ASP A 497 -5.87 0.90 35.40
N VAL A 498 -7.02 0.95 36.07
CA VAL A 498 -8.05 2.00 35.89
C VAL A 498 -8.55 2.57 37.23
N GLY A 499 -7.77 2.44 38.31
CA GLY A 499 -8.06 2.99 39.63
C GLY A 499 -8.85 2.08 40.56
N GLY A 500 -8.64 0.76 40.47
CA GLY A 500 -9.30 -0.21 41.36
C GLY A 500 -8.80 -0.19 42.81
N VAL A 501 -9.41 -1.02 43.67
CA VAL A 501 -9.05 -1.12 45.11
C VAL A 501 -7.62 -1.61 45.38
N ALA A 502 -6.96 -2.18 44.38
CA ALA A 502 -5.55 -2.54 44.44
C ALA A 502 -4.92 -2.27 43.07
N PRO A 503 -3.63 -1.89 43.00
CA PRO A 503 -2.94 -1.68 41.74
C PRO A 503 -2.97 -2.94 40.86
N GLY A 504 -3.40 -2.78 39.63
CA GLY A 504 -3.46 -3.81 38.60
C GLY A 504 -4.85 -4.00 37.98
N SER A 505 -4.86 -4.79 36.91
CA SER A 505 -6.03 -4.98 36.03
C SER A 505 -7.15 -5.81 36.67
N ILE A 506 -6.79 -6.79 37.51
CA ILE A 506 -7.75 -7.69 38.16
C ILE A 506 -7.39 -7.81 39.63
N THR A 507 -8.34 -7.51 40.52
CA THR A 507 -8.17 -7.65 41.97
C THR A 507 -9.15 -8.69 42.54
N PRO A 508 -8.67 -9.69 43.29
CA PRO A 508 -9.54 -10.66 43.94
C PRO A 508 -10.34 -10.08 45.11
N ASN A 509 -10.04 -8.83 45.51
CA ASN A 509 -10.68 -8.15 46.62
C ASN A 509 -11.90 -7.32 46.20
N ALA A 510 -12.14 -7.15 44.89
CA ALA A 510 -13.33 -6.46 44.40
C ALA A 510 -14.59 -7.28 44.74
N ARG A 511 -15.60 -6.61 45.29
CA ARG A 511 -16.90 -7.21 45.66
C ARG A 511 -18.08 -6.63 44.88
N THR A 512 -17.92 -5.42 44.36
CA THR A 512 -18.88 -4.65 43.57
C THR A 512 -18.16 -3.94 42.43
N ILE A 513 -18.89 -3.57 41.38
CA ILE A 513 -18.40 -2.69 40.31
C ILE A 513 -18.60 -1.22 40.69
N ASP A 514 -19.63 -0.92 41.48
CA ASP A 514 -19.92 0.41 42.05
C ASP A 514 -18.88 0.87 43.07
#